data_AF-A0A938K497-F1
#
_entry.id   AF-A0A938K497-F1
#
_cell.length_a   1.000
_cell.length_b   1.000
_cell.length_c   1.000
_cell.angle_alpha   90.00
_cell.angle_beta   90.00
_cell.angle_gamma   90.00
#
_symmetry.space_group_name_H-M   'P 1'
#
loop_
_entity.id
_entity.type
_entity.pdbx_description
1 polymer ?
#
loop_
_entity_poly.entity_id
_entity_poly.type
_entity_poly.pdbx_seq_one_letter_code
_entity_poly.pdbx_strand_id
1 'polypeptide(L)' 'MTAGNQDGYVPNVVYSCGSMRFESTLLIPFGIADQSIGVATAELDQVLDRLVG' A
#
# COMPACT_ATOMS: atom_id res chain seq x y z
N MET A 1 8.60 3.94 -3.59
CA MET A 1 8.45 4.71 -2.34
C MET A 1 7.88 6.06 -2.71
N THR A 2 6.67 6.38 -2.23
CA THR A 2 6.00 7.66 -2.52
C THR A 2 6.79 8.80 -1.86
N ALA A 3 6.99 9.89 -2.59
CA ALA A 3 7.85 11.00 -2.19
C ALA A 3 7.48 11.62 -0.82
N GLY A 4 6.23 11.51 -0.37
CA GLY A 4 5.74 12.09 0.89
C GLY A 4 5.92 11.24 2.16
N ASN A 5 6.41 10.00 2.08
CA ASN A 5 6.52 9.16 3.28
C ASN A 5 7.62 9.62 4.26
N GLN A 6 8.64 10.30 3.74
CA GLN A 6 9.79 10.74 4.54
C GLN A 6 9.50 12.03 5.32
N ASP A 7 8.49 12.78 4.89
CA ASP A 7 8.12 14.09 5.41
C ASP A 7 6.70 14.00 5.97
N GLY A 8 6.55 13.82 7.28
CA GLY A 8 5.24 13.85 7.93
C GLY A 8 5.29 13.69 9.44
N TYR A 9 4.12 13.56 10.08
CA TYR A 9 3.99 13.54 11.53
C TYR A 9 4.73 12.35 12.13
N VAL A 10 4.63 11.19 11.47
CA VAL A 10 5.49 10.03 11.72
C VAL A 10 6.25 9.66 10.44
N PRO A 11 7.51 10.11 10.30
CA PRO A 11 8.32 9.82 9.12
C PRO A 11 8.52 8.32 8.90
N ASN A 12 8.58 7.93 7.62
CA ASN A 12 8.79 6.57 7.14
C ASN A 12 7.61 5.60 7.32
N VAL A 13 6.42 6.07 7.72
CA VAL A 13 5.22 5.21 7.90
C VAL A 13 4.38 5.11 6.63
N VAL A 14 4.38 3.93 6.01
CA VAL A 14 3.36 3.50 5.07
C VAL A 14 2.54 2.40 5.72
N TYR A 15 1.24 2.60 5.87
CA TYR A 15 0.38 1.63 6.54
C TYR A 15 -0.96 1.49 5.84
N SER A 16 -1.38 0.25 5.57
CA SER A 16 -2.72 -0.06 5.08
C SER A 16 -3.55 -0.66 6.20
N CYS A 17 -4.81 -0.24 6.32
CA CYS A 17 -5.79 -0.89 7.20
C CYS A 17 -6.48 -2.10 6.55
N GLY A 18 -6.22 -2.34 5.25
CA GLY A 18 -6.81 -3.41 4.48
C GLY A 18 -6.82 -3.11 2.98
N SER A 19 -7.18 -4.12 2.20
CA SER A 19 -7.28 -4.04 0.74
C SER A 19 -8.60 -4.61 0.25
N MET A 20 -9.07 -4.15 -0.91
CA MET A 20 -10.22 -4.71 -1.61
C MET A 20 -9.75 -5.45 -2.86
N ARG A 21 -10.28 -6.66 -3.09
CA ARG A 21 -10.05 -7.40 -4.34
C ARG A 21 -11.07 -6.97 -5.39
N PHE A 22 -10.58 -6.64 -6.58
CA PHE A 22 -11.37 -6.43 -7.78
C PHE A 22 -10.76 -7.25 -8.92
N GLU A 23 -11.46 -8.31 -9.34
CA GLU A 23 -10.94 -9.30 -10.30
C GLU A 23 -9.60 -9.91 -9.84
N SER A 24 -8.53 -9.78 -10.64
CA SER A 24 -7.16 -10.20 -10.30
C SER A 24 -6.35 -9.10 -9.58
N THR A 25 -6.91 -7.90 -9.41
CA THR A 25 -6.21 -6.75 -8.83
C THR A 25 -6.60 -6.53 -7.36
N LEU A 26 -5.61 -6.22 -6.53
CA LEU A 26 -5.80 -5.68 -5.19
C LEU A 26 -5.78 -4.15 -5.25
N LEU A 27 -6.85 -3.50 -4.82
CA LEU A 27 -6.90 -2.07 -4.52
C LEU A 27 -6.51 -1.87 -3.05
N ILE A 28 -5.45 -1.10 -2.80
CA ILE A 28 -4.84 -0.96 -1.47
C ILE A 28 -4.82 0.52 -1.09
N PRO A 29 -5.80 1.01 -0.31
CA PRO A 29 -5.68 2.28 0.39
C PRO A 29 -4.60 2.18 1.47
N PHE A 30 -3.76 3.21 1.59
CA PHE A 30 -2.74 3.28 2.63
C PHE A 30 -2.52 4.71 3.12
N GLY A 31 -2.28 4.86 4.42
CA GLY A 31 -1.80 6.09 5.04
C GLY A 31 -0.31 6.30 4.76
N ILE A 32 0.08 7.57 4.65
CA ILE A 32 1.44 8.06 4.41
C ILE A 32 1.76 9.06 5.52
N ALA A 33 2.78 8.72 6.31
CA ALA A 33 3.35 9.54 7.37
C ALA A 33 2.33 10.18 8.34
N ASP A 34 1.23 9.47 8.63
CA ASP A 34 0.09 9.92 9.46
C ASP A 34 -0.55 11.25 9.01
N GLN A 35 -0.43 11.60 7.73
CA GLN A 35 -0.87 12.91 7.22
C GLN A 35 -1.68 12.85 5.94
N SER A 36 -1.45 11.85 5.09
CA SER A 36 -2.15 11.74 3.82
C SER A 36 -2.48 10.29 3.49
N ILE A 37 -3.32 10.08 2.49
CA ILE A 37 -3.75 8.76 2.03
C ILE A 37 -3.41 8.63 0.55
N GLY A 38 -2.85 7.49 0.17
CA GLY A 38 -2.64 7.07 -1.21
C GLY A 38 -3.43 5.80 -1.55
N VAL A 39 -3.49 5.49 -2.84
CA VAL A 39 -4.03 4.23 -3.34
C VAL A 39 -3.00 3.58 -4.23
N ALA A 40 -2.71 2.31 -3.97
CA ALA A 40 -1.88 1.46 -4.82
C ALA A 40 -2.71 0.32 -5.38
N THR A 41 -2.25 -0.24 -6.50
CA THR A 41 -2.78 -1.48 -7.07
C THR A 41 -1.67 -2.51 -7.23
N ALA A 42 -2.03 -3.79 -7.11
CA ALA A 42 -1.13 -4.90 -7.38
C ALA A 42 -1.91 -6.10 -7.94
N GLU A 43 -1.28 -6.90 -8.80
CA GLU A 43 -1.85 -8.18 -9.21
C GLU A 43 -1.75 -9.21 -8.08
N LEU A 44 -2.86 -9.85 -7.75
CA LEU A 44 -2.95 -10.81 -6.65
C LEU A 44 -1.98 -11.97 -6.84
N ASP A 45 -1.87 -12.51 -8.04
CA ASP A 45 -0.99 -13.64 -8.33
C ASP A 45 0.47 -13.26 -8.11
N GLN A 46 0.88 -12.04 -8.51
CA GLN A 46 2.25 -11.56 -8.23
C GLN A 46 2.53 -11.42 -6.73
N VAL A 47 1.54 -10.99 -5.94
CA VAL A 47 1.67 -10.89 -4.49
C VAL A 47 1.80 -12.29 -3.87
N LEU A 48 0.95 -13.23 -4.29
CA LEU A 48 1.01 -14.61 -3.81
C LEU A 48 2.34 -15.27 -4.17
N ASP A 49 2.80 -15.14 -5.41
CA ASP A 49 4.12 -15.65 -5.85
C ASP A 49 5.26 -15.12 -4.98
N ARG A 50 5.19 -13.87 -4.52
CA ARG A 50 6.20 -13.27 -3.62
C ARG A 50 6.13 -13.78 -2.19
N LEU A 51 4.99 -14.34 -1.77
CA LEU A 51 4.79 -14.88 -0.42
C LEU A 51 5.09 -16.37 -0.34
N VAL A 52 4.87 -17.13 -1.41
CA VAL A 52 5.02 -18.60 -1.42
C VAL A 52 6.21 -19.11 -2.24
N GLY A 53 6.94 -18.22 -2.93
CA GLY A 53 8.14 -18.55 -3.72
C GLY A 53 9.37 -18.90 -2.89
#